data_AF-A0A2V5VJG7-F1
#
_entry.id   AF-A0A2V5VJG7-F1
#
_cell.length_a   1.000
_cell.length_b   1.000
_cell.length_c   1.000
_cell.angle_alpha   90.00
_cell.angle_beta   90.00
_cell.angle_gamma   90.00
#
_symmetry.space_group_name_H-M   'P 1'
#
loop_
_entity.id
_entity.type
_entity.pdbx_description
1 polymer ?
#
loop_
_entity_poly.entity_id
_entity_poly.type
_entity_poly.pdbx_seq_one_letter_code
_entity_poly.pdbx_strand_id
1 'polypeptide(L)'
;MTIVIAPASVHAHTVFDQAMANTRSAVKRARQTLKRSLHNRSVVTRLRSMQKRARSSATSSADQIRAVISAIDKAAKRGIVHRNAANRRKARLNRALVAASRK
;
A
#
# COMPACT_ATOMS: atom_id res chain seq x y z
N MET A 1 -28.25 65.92 9.16
CA MET A 1 -29.21 64.83 8.92
C MET A 1 -28.49 63.70 8.20
N THR A 2 -28.33 62.62 8.95
CA THR A 2 -28.03 61.20 8.64
C THR A 2 -28.62 60.77 7.27
N ILE A 3 -28.12 59.83 6.47
CA ILE A 3 -27.66 58.46 6.77
C ILE A 3 -26.71 57.96 5.66
N VAL A 4 -25.53 57.44 6.07
CA VAL A 4 -24.66 56.58 5.26
C VAL A 4 -25.29 55.18 5.21
N ILE A 5 -25.57 54.64 4.02
CA ILE A 5 -25.91 53.22 3.84
C ILE A 5 -24.93 52.61 2.85
N ALA A 6 -23.88 52.00 3.38
CA ALA A 6 -23.06 51.05 2.65
C ALA A 6 -23.91 49.79 2.36
N PRO A 7 -23.97 49.28 1.13
CA PRO A 7 -24.48 47.93 0.91
C PRO A 7 -23.42 46.93 1.39
N ALA A 8 -23.45 46.63 2.68
CA ALA A 8 -22.89 45.40 3.19
C ALA A 8 -23.77 44.23 2.70
N SER A 9 -23.31 43.53 1.67
CA SER A 9 -23.62 42.10 1.51
C SER A 9 -22.49 41.39 0.78
N VAL A 10 -21.45 41.11 1.56
CA VAL A 10 -20.91 39.74 1.71
C VAL A 10 -22.14 38.81 1.72
N HIS A 11 -22.30 37.86 0.81
CA HIS A 11 -21.66 36.55 0.88
C HIS A 11 -21.41 36.01 -0.53
N ALA A 12 -20.15 36.03 -0.95
CA ALA A 12 -19.68 35.16 -2.02
C ALA A 12 -19.73 33.70 -1.51
N HIS A 13 -20.83 32.99 -1.78
CA HIS A 13 -20.89 31.53 -1.62
C HIS A 13 -20.25 30.85 -2.83
N THR A 14 -18.99 31.16 -3.11
CA THR A 14 -18.21 30.56 -4.21
C THR A 14 -17.07 29.71 -3.67
N VAL A 15 -17.30 28.84 -2.68
CA VAL A 15 -16.30 27.82 -2.30
C VAL A 15 -16.94 26.62 -1.61
N PHE A 16 -17.71 25.85 -2.36
CA PHE A 16 -17.88 24.42 -2.06
C PHE A 16 -17.73 23.66 -3.38
N ASP A 17 -16.47 23.52 -3.80
CA ASP A 17 -16.05 22.46 -4.71
C ASP A 17 -16.41 21.11 -4.06
N GLN A 18 -17.59 20.60 -4.42
CA GLN A 18 -18.15 19.35 -3.95
C GLN A 18 -17.40 18.18 -4.59
N ALA A 19 -16.28 17.78 -3.98
CA ALA A 19 -15.68 16.46 -4.20
C ALA A 19 -15.81 15.58 -2.94
N MET A 20 -17.04 15.11 -2.68
CA MET A 20 -17.40 13.84 -2.01
C MET A 20 -16.82 13.52 -0.60
N ALA A 21 -16.26 14.47 0.15
CA ALA A 21 -15.82 14.29 1.54
C ALA A 21 -16.46 15.30 2.49
N ASN A 22 -17.77 15.17 2.71
CA ASN A 22 -18.58 16.17 3.42
C ASN A 22 -18.33 16.27 4.94
N THR A 23 -17.56 15.33 5.52
CA THR A 23 -17.27 15.31 6.97
C THR A 23 -15.77 15.48 7.24
N ARG A 24 -15.43 16.21 8.31
CA ARG A 24 -14.04 16.41 8.76
C ARG A 24 -13.30 15.07 8.99
N SER A 25 -14.03 14.03 9.41
CA SER A 25 -13.52 12.67 9.58
C SER A 25 -13.18 12.00 8.24
N ALA A 26 -14.01 12.17 7.20
CA ALA A 26 -13.75 11.64 5.86
C ALA A 26 -12.47 12.24 5.24
N VAL A 27 -12.31 13.57 5.32
CA VAL A 27 -11.08 14.26 4.84
C VAL A 27 -9.83 13.76 5.56
N LYS A 28 -9.90 13.52 6.88
CA LYS A 28 -8.80 12.92 7.66
C LYS A 28 -8.50 11.50 7.18
N ARG A 29 -9.53 10.67 6.99
CA ARG A 29 -9.36 9.29 6.52
C ARG A 29 -8.75 9.24 5.12
N ALA A 30 -9.17 10.10 4.19
CA ALA A 30 -8.60 10.21 2.85
C ALA A 30 -7.08 10.48 2.91
N ARG A 31 -6.65 11.48 3.70
CA ARG A 31 -5.23 11.79 3.90
C ARG A 31 -4.42 10.63 4.49
N GLN A 32 -4.99 9.93 5.48
CA GLN A 32 -4.35 8.76 6.10
C GLN A 32 -4.24 7.60 5.11
N THR A 33 -5.28 7.34 4.33
CA THR A 33 -5.32 6.28 3.32
C THR A 33 -4.26 6.53 2.26
N LEU A 34 -4.13 7.75 1.73
CA LEU A 34 -3.09 8.07 0.74
C LEU A 34 -1.68 7.71 1.26
N LYS A 35 -1.33 8.15 2.47
CA LYS A 35 -0.02 7.84 3.07
C LYS A 35 0.20 6.33 3.26
N ARG A 36 -0.79 5.62 3.80
CA ARG A 36 -0.72 4.17 4.03
C ARG A 36 -0.65 3.39 2.71
N SER A 37 -1.42 3.79 1.71
CA SER A 37 -1.44 3.17 0.39
C SER A 37 -0.10 3.30 -0.32
N LEU A 38 0.55 4.47 -0.27
CA LEU A 38 1.88 4.66 -0.87
C LEU A 38 2.93 3.75 -0.23
N HIS A 39 2.96 3.68 1.10
CA HIS A 39 3.88 2.80 1.83
C HIS A 39 3.60 1.31 1.55
N ASN A 40 2.32 0.90 1.57
CA ASN A 40 1.96 -0.49 1.32
C ASN A 40 2.26 -0.89 -0.13
N ARG A 41 2.05 0.02 -1.09
CA ARG A 41 2.37 -0.19 -2.50
C ARG A 41 3.87 -0.42 -2.70
N SER A 42 4.74 0.37 -2.08
CA SER A 42 6.20 0.19 -2.22
C SER A 42 6.67 -1.15 -1.65
N VAL A 43 6.13 -1.58 -0.51
CA VAL A 43 6.46 -2.87 0.08
C VAL A 43 5.97 -4.03 -0.79
N VAL A 44 4.71 -3.97 -1.27
CA VAL A 44 4.13 -5.03 -2.09
C VAL A 44 4.82 -5.15 -3.44
N THR A 45 5.13 -4.04 -4.10
CA THR A 45 5.84 -4.03 -5.38
C THR A 45 7.23 -4.62 -5.25
N ARG A 46 8.01 -4.19 -4.24
CA ARG A 46 9.32 -4.78 -3.93
C ARG A 46 9.22 -6.29 -3.71
N LEU A 47 8.24 -6.77 -2.93
CA LEU A 47 8.03 -8.20 -2.73
C LEU A 47 7.72 -8.95 -4.03
N ARG A 48 6.88 -8.37 -4.91
CA ARG A 48 6.56 -8.96 -6.23
C ARG A 48 7.81 -9.05 -7.10
N SER A 49 8.64 -8.00 -7.13
CA SER A 49 9.89 -7.99 -7.88
C SER A 49 10.89 -9.03 -7.35
N MET A 50 11.08 -9.11 -6.04
CA MET A 50 11.95 -10.12 -5.42
C MET A 50 11.46 -11.55 -5.72
N GLN A 51 10.15 -11.80 -5.65
CA GLN A 51 9.57 -13.09 -6.01
C GLN A 51 9.72 -13.42 -7.49
N LYS A 52 9.64 -12.42 -8.38
CA LYS A 52 9.86 -12.62 -9.82
C LYS A 52 11.31 -13.04 -10.07
N ARG A 53 12.28 -12.31 -9.49
CA ARG A 53 13.71 -12.62 -9.61
C ARG A 53 14.02 -14.04 -9.14
N ALA A 54 13.54 -14.42 -7.95
CA ALA A 54 13.73 -15.76 -7.40
C ALA A 54 13.02 -16.90 -8.16
N ARG A 55 12.08 -16.60 -9.08
CA ARG A 55 11.50 -17.60 -9.98
C ARG A 55 12.19 -17.67 -11.33
N SER A 56 12.67 -16.53 -11.83
CA SER A 56 13.30 -16.43 -13.15
C SER A 56 14.75 -16.86 -13.15
N SER A 57 15.48 -16.78 -12.02
CA SER A 57 16.84 -17.34 -11.97
C SER A 57 16.80 -18.86 -11.86
N ALA A 58 17.27 -19.53 -12.91
CA ALA A 58 17.51 -20.98 -12.94
C ALA A 58 18.47 -21.45 -11.82
N THR A 59 19.32 -20.55 -11.34
CA THR A 59 20.28 -20.71 -10.24
C THR A 59 19.95 -19.74 -9.10
N SER A 60 18.72 -19.80 -8.60
CA SER A 60 18.35 -19.02 -7.41
C SER A 60 19.18 -19.50 -6.21
N SER A 61 20.21 -18.74 -5.84
CA SER A 61 21.02 -19.04 -4.65
C SER A 61 20.12 -19.12 -3.41
N ALA A 62 20.41 -20.09 -2.52
CA ALA A 62 19.66 -20.33 -1.29
C ALA A 62 19.48 -19.04 -0.45
N ASP A 63 20.45 -18.13 -0.51
CA ASP A 63 20.40 -16.87 0.21
C ASP A 63 19.38 -15.87 -0.34
N GLN A 64 19.17 -15.85 -1.66
CA GLN A 64 18.12 -15.02 -2.26
C GLN A 64 16.74 -15.46 -1.82
N ILE A 65 16.54 -16.76 -1.69
CA ILE A 65 15.29 -17.36 -1.24
C ILE A 65 15.05 -17.07 0.24
N ARG A 66 16.07 -17.25 1.08
CA ARG A 66 16.03 -16.87 2.50
C ARG A 66 15.68 -15.38 2.65
N ALA A 67 16.26 -14.51 1.82
CA ALA A 67 15.96 -13.09 1.81
C ALA A 67 14.49 -12.80 1.41
N VAL A 68 13.94 -13.52 0.43
CA VAL A 68 12.52 -13.40 0.04
C VAL A 68 11.60 -13.86 1.18
N ILE A 69 11.89 -14.99 1.83
CA ILE A 69 11.10 -15.50 2.96
C ILE A 69 11.13 -14.50 4.11
N SER A 70 12.32 -14.00 4.47
CA SER A 70 12.49 -12.97 5.50
C SER A 70 11.70 -11.69 5.17
N ALA A 71 11.69 -11.25 3.91
CA ALA A 71 10.94 -10.09 3.47
C ALA A 71 9.41 -10.31 3.57
N ILE A 72 8.92 -11.52 3.24
CA ILE A 72 7.51 -11.90 3.38
C ILE A 72 7.09 -11.85 4.85
N ASP A 73 7.89 -12.43 5.74
CA ASP A 73 7.58 -12.49 7.16
C ASP A 73 7.63 -11.10 7.82
N LYS A 74 8.58 -10.24 7.42
CA LYS A 74 8.59 -8.82 7.84
C LYS A 74 7.32 -8.08 7.40
N ALA A 75 6.84 -8.32 6.18
CA ALA A 75 5.61 -7.70 5.69
C ALA A 75 4.36 -8.22 6.40
N ALA A 76 4.37 -9.49 6.83
CA ALA A 76 3.31 -10.06 7.65
C ALA A 76 3.31 -9.48 9.07
N LYS A 77 4.47 -9.38 9.72
CA LYS A 77 4.62 -8.76 11.04
C LYS A 77 4.15 -7.30 11.06
N ARG A 78 4.38 -6.57 9.97
CA ARG A 78 3.91 -5.17 9.79
C ARG A 78 2.43 -5.05 9.42
N GLY A 79 1.70 -6.16 9.25
CA GLY A 79 0.28 -6.15 8.88
C GLY A 79 -0.02 -5.75 7.42
N ILE A 80 1.00 -5.66 6.56
CA ILE A 80 0.85 -5.28 5.15
C ILE A 80 0.35 -6.46 4.32
N VAL A 81 0.76 -7.67 4.69
CA VAL A 81 0.32 -8.93 4.07
C VAL A 81 -0.29 -9.81 5.15
N HIS A 82 -1.51 -10.30 4.92
CA HIS A 82 -2.17 -11.18 5.88
C HIS A 82 -1.38 -12.49 6.10
N ARG A 83 -1.40 -13.03 7.33
CA ARG A 83 -0.70 -14.26 7.73
C ARG A 83 -0.92 -15.43 6.76
N ASN A 84 -2.16 -15.67 6.36
CA ASN A 84 -2.49 -16.74 5.43
C ASN A 84 -1.94 -16.47 4.03
N ALA A 85 -1.92 -15.21 3.58
CA ALA A 85 -1.33 -14.84 2.29
C ALA A 85 0.20 -15.00 2.31
N ALA A 86 0.85 -14.71 3.44
CA ALA A 86 2.28 -14.96 3.64
C ALA A 86 2.58 -16.47 3.61
N ASN A 87 1.81 -17.28 4.34
CA ASN A 87 1.95 -18.75 4.35
C ASN A 87 1.78 -19.36 2.95
N ARG A 88 0.76 -18.95 2.19
CA ARG A 88 0.59 -19.37 0.79
C ARG A 88 1.78 -19.00 -0.09
N ARG A 89 2.37 -17.82 0.12
CA ARG A 89 3.56 -17.37 -0.65
C ARG A 89 4.79 -18.21 -0.29
N LYS A 90 5.02 -18.52 0.98
CA LYS A 90 6.11 -19.41 1.44
C LYS A 90 5.95 -20.83 0.89
N ALA A 91 4.75 -21.41 1.00
CA ALA A 91 4.45 -22.74 0.48
C ALA A 91 4.73 -22.86 -1.04
N ARG A 92 4.35 -21.86 -1.84
CA ARG A 92 4.64 -21.84 -3.28
C ARG A 92 6.13 -21.77 -3.59
N LEU A 93 6.91 -21.01 -2.82
CA LEU A 93 8.37 -20.94 -2.99
C LEU A 93 9.01 -22.29 -2.67
N ASN A 94 8.62 -22.92 -1.57
CA ASN A 94 9.13 -24.23 -1.18
C ASN A 94 8.79 -25.31 -2.21
N ARG A 95 7.56 -25.31 -2.75
CA ARG A 95 7.17 -26.24 -3.82
C ARG A 95 8.01 -26.05 -5.09
N ALA A 96 8.30 -24.81 -5.46
CA ALA A 96 9.16 -24.53 -6.61
C ALA A 96 10.59 -25.04 -6.40
N LEU A 97 11.13 -24.95 -5.17
CA LEU A 97 12.45 -25.48 -4.84
C LEU A 97 12.52 -26.99 -4.91
N VAL A 98 11.55 -27.68 -4.30
CA VAL A 98 11.48 -29.15 -4.34
C VAL A 98 11.33 -29.64 -5.78
N ALA A 99 10.54 -28.94 -6.60
CA ALA A 99 10.41 -29.27 -8.02
C ALA A 99 11.74 -29.06 -8.79
N ALA A 100 12.47 -27.99 -8.48
CA ALA A 100 13.76 -27.70 -9.10
C ALA A 100 14.87 -28.69 -8.66
N SER A 101 14.85 -29.17 -7.41
CA SER A 101 15.87 -30.11 -6.89
C SER A 101 15.66 -31.55 -7.35
N ARG A 102 14.46 -31.89 -7.85
CA ARG A 102 14.11 -33.26 -8.28
C ARG A 102 14.41 -33.50 -9.77
N LYS A 103 14.90 -32.49 -10.49
CA LYS A 103 15.33 -32.53 -11.89
C LYS A 103 16.84 -32.53 -11.97
#